data_AF-A0A2G6PDJ6-F1
#
_entry.id   AF-A0A2G6PDJ6-F1
#
_cell.length_a   1.000
_cell.length_b   1.000
_cell.length_c   1.000
_cell.angle_alpha   90.00
_cell.angle_beta   90.00
_cell.angle_gamma   90.00
#
_symmetry.space_group_name_H-M   'P 1'
#
loop_
_entity.id
_entity.type
_entity.pdbx_description
1 polymer ?
#
loop_
_entity_poly.entity_id
_entity_poly.type
_entity_poly.pdbx_seq_one_letter_code
_entity_poly.pdbx_strand_id
1 'polypeptide(L)'
;MSKKIPILLGICFIFAVVLAFIYSLVAERMDYASAALNVYRASEDGVVNDYRMIARSVKYGMLLVIFTFAVFFFYEILHKWRIHPMQYLLVGGALSVFYLLLLSFAEQIGFMPAYLIAAVACISLIVWYLQFVVVKRSAVLFIGALLMLGYIVMFVLLRLPVYSLLLGSILVFVALAAVMYLTRHVDWYSLIDENDSKMVVTHDEN
;
A
#
# COMPACT_ATOMS: atom_id res chain seq x y z
N MET A 1 0.20 0.33 23.55
CA MET A 1 -0.07 0.83 22.18
C MET A 1 0.94 1.89 21.73
N SER A 2 1.34 2.82 22.62
CA SER A 2 2.28 3.94 22.34
C SER A 2 3.61 3.56 21.66
N LYS A 3 4.25 2.44 22.04
CA LYS A 3 5.55 2.04 21.43
C LYS A 3 5.48 1.56 19.96
N LYS A 4 4.29 1.25 19.42
CA LYS A 4 4.15 0.71 18.04
C LYS A 4 3.91 1.77 16.97
N ILE A 5 3.28 2.88 17.33
CA ILE A 5 3.03 4.01 16.42
C ILE A 5 4.34 4.56 15.81
N PRO A 6 5.43 4.81 16.57
CA PRO A 6 6.68 5.27 15.97
C PRO A 6 7.33 4.21 15.07
N ILE A 7 7.15 2.92 15.36
CA ILE A 7 7.64 1.83 14.51
C ILE A 7 6.90 1.81 13.17
N LEU A 8 5.56 1.92 13.19
CA LEU A 8 4.75 1.96 11.97
C LEU A 8 5.10 3.18 11.11
N LEU A 9 5.26 4.36 11.73
CA LEU A 9 5.69 5.57 11.03
C LEU A 9 7.09 5.42 10.43
N GLY A 10 8.03 4.80 11.16
CA GLY A 10 9.37 4.50 10.64
C GLY A 10 9.31 3.57 9.43
N ILE A 11 8.48 2.53 9.47
CA ILE A 11 8.27 1.61 8.34
C ILE A 11 7.64 2.36 7.15
N CYS A 12 6.63 3.20 7.37
CA CYS A 12 6.05 4.05 6.32
C CYS A 12 7.10 4.95 5.67
N PHE A 13 8.00 5.54 6.46
CA PHE A 13 9.07 6.38 5.94
C PHE A 13 10.06 5.57 5.08
N ILE A 14 10.44 4.37 5.52
CA ILE A 14 11.29 3.46 4.73
C ILE A 14 10.61 3.16 3.38
N PHE A 15 9.31 2.85 3.37
CA PHE A 15 8.59 2.59 2.12
C PHE A 15 8.45 3.83 1.23
N ALA A 16 8.29 5.02 1.80
CA ALA A 16 8.31 6.26 1.03
C ALA A 16 9.65 6.44 0.31
N VAL A 17 10.77 6.17 1.00
CA VAL A 17 12.12 6.21 0.39
C VAL A 17 12.28 5.15 -0.70
N VAL A 18 11.83 3.91 -0.45
CA VAL A 18 11.88 2.82 -1.45
C VAL A 18 11.05 3.17 -2.69
N LEU A 19 9.84 3.71 -2.51
CA LEU A 19 9.00 4.14 -3.63
C LEU A 19 9.58 5.33 -4.39
N ALA A 20 10.23 6.28 -3.69
CA ALA A 20 10.94 7.38 -4.33
C ALA A 20 12.11 6.88 -5.18
N PHE A 21 12.84 5.88 -4.69
CA PHE A 21 13.90 5.21 -5.45
C PHE A 21 13.34 4.51 -6.70
N ILE A 22 12.26 3.72 -6.56
CA ILE A 22 11.60 3.07 -7.70
C ILE A 22 11.10 4.12 -8.70
N TYR A 23 10.52 5.23 -8.24
CA TYR A 23 10.08 6.32 -9.10
C TYR A 23 11.24 6.94 -9.88
N SER A 24 12.38 7.16 -9.21
CA SER A 24 13.59 7.64 -9.85
C SER A 24 14.09 6.68 -10.94
N LEU A 25 14.08 5.38 -10.67
CA LEU A 25 14.48 4.35 -11.64
C LEU A 25 13.55 4.34 -12.87
N VAL A 26 12.23 4.46 -12.66
CA VAL A 26 11.25 4.56 -13.75
C VAL A 26 11.45 5.84 -14.56
N ALA A 27 11.74 6.96 -13.90
CA ALA A 27 12.00 8.24 -14.57
C ALA A 27 13.26 8.17 -15.44
N GLU A 28 14.34 7.58 -14.93
CA GLU A 28 15.58 7.36 -15.68
C GLU A 28 15.34 6.50 -16.92
N ARG A 29 14.62 5.37 -16.76
CA ARG A 29 14.23 4.49 -17.87
C ARG A 29 13.38 5.20 -18.93
N MET A 30 12.46 6.06 -18.51
CA MET A 30 11.64 6.88 -19.43
C MET A 30 12.50 7.86 -20.22
N ASP A 31 13.48 8.51 -19.58
CA ASP A 31 14.39 9.44 -20.26
C ASP A 31 15.25 8.70 -21.29
N TYR A 32 15.79 7.52 -20.96
CA TYR A 32 16.52 6.68 -21.92
C TYR A 32 15.65 6.24 -23.10
N ALA A 33 14.42 5.78 -22.86
CA ALA A 33 13.49 5.38 -23.91
C ALA A 33 13.11 6.56 -24.81
N SER A 34 12.88 7.74 -24.23
CA SER A 34 12.55 8.95 -24.99
C SER A 34 13.72 9.49 -25.82
N ALA A 35 14.95 9.38 -25.31
CA ALA A 35 16.16 9.75 -26.02
C ALA A 35 16.44 8.79 -27.21
N ALA A 36 16.20 7.49 -27.03
CA ALA A 36 16.30 6.50 -28.10
C ALA A 36 15.23 6.71 -29.19
N LEU A 37 14.01 7.11 -28.81
CA LEU A 37 12.89 7.37 -29.73
C LEU A 37 12.94 8.74 -30.42
N ASN A 38 13.70 9.73 -29.91
CA ASN A 38 13.89 11.01 -30.58
C ASN A 38 14.64 10.89 -31.93
N VAL A 39 15.22 9.73 -32.23
CA VAL A 39 15.82 9.37 -33.54
C VAL A 39 14.78 8.77 -34.52
N TYR A 40 13.61 8.33 -34.06
CA TYR A 40 12.62 7.58 -34.84
C TYR A 40 11.19 8.09 -34.63
N ARG A 41 10.92 9.38 -34.93
CA ARG A 41 9.55 9.89 -34.88
C ARG A 41 8.76 9.50 -36.12
N ALA A 42 7.88 8.50 -35.97
CA ALA A 42 6.48 8.47 -36.43
C ALA A 42 5.93 7.03 -36.44
N SER A 43 5.75 6.37 -35.27
CA SER A 43 4.96 5.12 -35.27
C SER A 43 4.47 4.57 -33.92
N GLU A 44 5.01 4.93 -32.75
CA GLU A 44 4.60 4.27 -31.50
C GLU A 44 4.13 5.23 -30.40
N ASP A 45 2.88 5.67 -30.49
CA ASP A 45 2.16 6.30 -29.37
C ASP A 45 1.96 5.34 -28.16
N GLY A 46 2.19 4.04 -28.33
CA GLY A 46 1.99 3.00 -27.31
C GLY A 46 3.09 2.93 -26.25
N VAL A 47 4.37 2.88 -26.65
CA VAL A 47 5.49 2.61 -25.73
C VAL A 47 5.70 3.76 -24.74
N VAL A 48 5.64 5.01 -25.21
CA VAL A 48 5.75 6.20 -24.35
C VAL A 48 4.57 6.31 -23.38
N ASN A 49 3.38 5.85 -23.78
CA ASN A 49 2.21 5.87 -22.92
C ASN A 49 2.33 4.84 -21.78
N ASP A 50 2.89 3.66 -22.03
CA ASP A 50 3.08 2.62 -21.01
C ASP A 50 4.05 3.09 -19.90
N TYR A 51 5.19 3.69 -20.24
CA TYR A 51 6.10 4.29 -19.25
C TYR A 51 5.43 5.41 -18.44
N ARG A 52 4.61 6.25 -19.09
CA ARG A 52 3.83 7.31 -18.40
C ARG A 52 2.78 6.75 -17.45
N MET A 53 2.22 5.57 -17.75
CA MET A 53 1.27 4.89 -16.86
C MET A 53 1.99 4.23 -15.68
N ILE A 54 3.17 3.63 -15.91
CA ILE A 54 4.00 3.05 -14.84
C ILE A 54 4.49 4.14 -13.89
N ALA A 55 5.03 5.26 -14.40
CA ALA A 55 5.46 6.40 -13.58
C ALA A 55 4.31 6.94 -12.71
N ARG A 56 3.10 6.99 -13.26
CA ARG A 56 1.89 7.34 -12.51
C ARG A 56 1.56 6.29 -11.44
N SER A 57 1.67 5.00 -11.74
CA SER A 57 1.39 3.95 -10.75
C SER A 57 2.31 4.03 -9.54
N VAL A 58 3.60 4.30 -9.74
CA VAL A 58 4.55 4.43 -8.62
C VAL A 58 4.25 5.68 -7.80
N LYS A 59 3.88 6.79 -8.45
CA LYS A 59 3.45 8.02 -7.77
C LYS A 59 2.23 7.79 -6.86
N TYR A 60 1.26 7.00 -7.30
CA TYR A 60 0.11 6.62 -6.49
C TYR A 60 0.41 5.48 -5.51
N GLY A 61 1.58 4.85 -5.58
CA GLY A 61 1.89 3.68 -4.79
C GLY A 61 1.97 3.91 -3.29
N MET A 62 2.28 5.14 -2.86
CA MET A 62 2.20 5.52 -1.45
C MET A 62 0.78 5.37 -0.90
N LEU A 63 -0.25 5.64 -1.73
CA LEU A 63 -1.64 5.48 -1.33
C LEU A 63 -1.96 4.01 -1.03
N LEU A 64 -1.47 3.09 -1.87
CA LEU A 64 -1.66 1.65 -1.67
C LEU A 64 -0.95 1.15 -0.41
N VAL A 65 0.26 1.64 -0.13
CA VAL A 65 1.01 1.31 1.10
C VAL A 65 0.26 1.81 2.34
N ILE A 66 -0.13 3.09 2.37
CA ILE A 66 -0.87 3.68 3.49
C ILE A 66 -2.19 2.96 3.71
N PHE A 67 -2.94 2.69 2.64
CA PHE A 67 -4.20 1.96 2.70
C PHE A 67 -3.98 0.56 3.28
N THR A 68 -3.02 -0.21 2.77
CA THR A 68 -2.74 -1.56 3.26
C THR A 68 -2.35 -1.53 4.73
N PHE A 69 -1.44 -0.65 5.14
CA PHE A 69 -1.02 -0.56 6.54
C PHE A 69 -2.15 -0.08 7.45
N ALA A 70 -2.98 0.86 7.01
CA ALA A 70 -4.17 1.28 7.75
C ALA A 70 -5.11 0.09 7.99
N VAL A 71 -5.33 -0.74 6.98
CA VAL A 71 -6.18 -1.93 7.08
C VAL A 71 -5.65 -2.93 8.11
N PHE A 72 -4.35 -3.24 8.04
CA PHE A 72 -3.71 -4.10 9.02
C PHE A 72 -3.79 -3.51 10.43
N PHE A 73 -3.61 -2.18 10.56
CA PHE A 73 -3.70 -1.47 11.82
C PHE A 73 -5.12 -1.47 12.41
N PHE A 74 -6.15 -1.21 11.61
CA PHE A 74 -7.55 -1.31 12.04
C PHE A 74 -7.90 -2.73 12.46
N TYR A 75 -7.46 -3.71 11.69
CA TYR A 75 -7.68 -5.12 12.03
C TYR A 75 -6.98 -5.48 13.35
N GLU A 76 -5.77 -4.96 13.58
CA GLU A 76 -5.02 -5.13 14.84
C GLU A 76 -5.79 -4.57 16.05
N ILE A 77 -6.32 -3.34 15.92
CA ILE A 77 -7.07 -2.65 16.97
C ILE A 77 -8.36 -3.41 17.32
N LEU A 78 -9.13 -3.79 16.30
CA LEU A 78 -10.43 -4.43 16.51
C LEU A 78 -10.31 -5.84 17.09
N HIS A 79 -9.26 -6.58 16.74
CA HIS A 79 -9.08 -7.97 17.15
C HIS A 79 -8.06 -8.20 18.29
N LYS A 80 -7.44 -7.14 18.84
CA LYS A 80 -6.39 -7.21 19.89
C LYS A 80 -5.24 -8.17 19.53
N TRP A 81 -4.95 -8.34 18.24
CA TRP A 81 -3.89 -9.21 17.77
C TRP A 81 -2.52 -8.54 17.88
N ARG A 82 -1.46 -9.30 18.19
CA ARG A 82 -0.10 -8.77 18.25
C ARG A 82 0.62 -9.09 16.93
N ILE A 83 0.46 -8.23 15.93
CA ILE A 83 1.21 -8.31 14.67
C ILE A 83 2.66 -7.91 14.95
N HIS A 84 3.61 -8.74 14.52
CA HIS A 84 5.05 -8.47 14.66
C HIS A 84 5.50 -7.46 13.59
N PRO A 85 6.37 -6.48 13.89
CA PRO A 85 6.83 -5.48 12.91
C PRO A 85 7.38 -6.06 11.60
N MET A 86 8.02 -7.23 11.68
CA MET A 86 8.53 -7.97 10.52
C MET A 86 7.43 -8.26 9.46
N GLN A 87 6.17 -8.46 9.89
CA GLN A 87 5.06 -8.77 8.99
C GLN A 87 4.68 -7.54 8.14
N TYR A 88 4.70 -6.34 8.74
CA TYR A 88 4.50 -5.09 8.01
C TYR A 88 5.60 -4.86 6.97
N LEU A 89 6.85 -5.21 7.31
CA LEU A 89 8.00 -5.10 6.41
C LEU A 89 7.89 -6.07 5.23
N LEU A 90 7.50 -7.32 5.47
CA LEU A 90 7.29 -8.32 4.40
C LEU A 90 6.14 -7.94 3.46
N VAL A 91 5.00 -7.48 4.01
CA VAL A 91 3.86 -7.05 3.20
C VAL A 91 4.20 -5.81 2.37
N GLY A 92 4.85 -4.81 2.99
CA GLY A 92 5.34 -3.64 2.26
C GLY A 92 6.37 -4.02 1.21
N GLY A 93 7.26 -4.99 1.49
CA GLY A 93 8.22 -5.51 0.53
C GLY A 93 7.53 -6.12 -0.70
N ALA A 94 6.47 -6.90 -0.49
CA ALA A 94 5.65 -7.44 -1.58
C ALA A 94 4.99 -6.32 -2.41
N LEU A 95 4.50 -5.26 -1.76
CA LEU A 95 3.96 -4.06 -2.42
C LEU A 95 5.03 -3.34 -3.26
N SER A 96 6.27 -3.26 -2.79
CA SER A 96 7.38 -2.69 -3.57
C SER A 96 7.74 -3.57 -4.78
N VAL A 97 7.79 -4.89 -4.58
CA VAL A 97 8.09 -5.86 -5.65
C VAL A 97 7.02 -5.83 -6.75
N PHE A 98 5.77 -5.55 -6.41
CA PHE A 98 4.70 -5.34 -7.41
C PHE A 98 5.08 -4.29 -8.46
N TYR A 99 5.66 -3.14 -8.07
CA TYR A 99 6.04 -2.10 -9.04
C TYR A 99 7.22 -2.51 -9.92
N LEU A 100 8.14 -3.30 -9.38
CA LEU A 100 9.26 -3.85 -10.16
C LEU A 100 8.77 -4.88 -11.19
N LEU A 101 7.85 -5.76 -10.79
CA LEU A 101 7.21 -6.71 -11.70
C LEU A 101 6.38 -5.99 -12.77
N LEU A 102 5.61 -4.98 -12.38
CA LEU A 102 4.82 -4.17 -13.30
C LEU A 102 5.71 -3.53 -14.36
N LEU A 103 6.82 -2.90 -13.94
CA LEU A 103 7.79 -2.31 -14.86
C LEU A 103 8.37 -3.35 -15.82
N SER A 104 8.88 -4.46 -15.27
CA SER A 104 9.55 -5.49 -16.07
C SER A 104 8.62 -6.19 -17.06
N PHE A 105 7.36 -6.45 -16.68
CA PHE A 105 6.39 -7.10 -17.58
C PHE A 105 5.77 -6.13 -18.56
N ALA A 106 5.54 -4.86 -18.18
CA ALA A 106 4.97 -3.89 -19.09
C ALA A 106 5.87 -3.66 -20.31
N GLU A 107 7.19 -3.78 -20.15
CA GLU A 107 8.15 -3.71 -21.26
C GLU A 107 8.01 -4.85 -22.27
N GLN A 108 7.54 -6.03 -21.87
CA GLN A 108 7.46 -7.19 -22.75
C GLN A 108 6.07 -7.41 -23.36
N ILE A 109 5.01 -7.17 -22.57
CA ILE A 109 3.64 -7.55 -22.93
C ILE A 109 2.65 -6.37 -22.86
N GLY A 110 3.11 -5.16 -22.53
CA GLY A 110 2.29 -3.96 -22.38
C GLY A 110 1.65 -3.79 -21.00
N PHE A 111 1.19 -2.57 -20.70
CA PHE A 111 0.76 -2.19 -19.34
C PHE A 111 -0.41 -3.02 -18.77
N MET A 112 -1.48 -3.23 -19.54
CA MET A 112 -2.70 -3.87 -19.05
C MET A 112 -2.49 -5.32 -18.58
N PRO A 113 -1.94 -6.24 -19.39
CA PRO A 113 -1.71 -7.61 -18.95
C PRO A 113 -0.60 -7.68 -17.89
N ALA A 114 0.42 -6.82 -17.96
CA ALA A 114 1.46 -6.72 -16.94
C ALA A 114 0.87 -6.37 -15.56
N TYR A 115 -0.04 -5.39 -15.52
CA TYR A 115 -0.72 -4.99 -14.29
C TYR A 115 -1.51 -6.13 -13.67
N LEU A 116 -2.27 -6.86 -14.48
CA LEU A 116 -3.11 -7.95 -14.00
C LEU A 116 -2.26 -9.10 -13.44
N ILE A 117 -1.20 -9.49 -14.16
CA ILE A 117 -0.30 -10.56 -13.73
C ILE A 117 0.47 -10.16 -12.46
N ALA A 118 1.02 -8.95 -12.42
CA ALA A 118 1.75 -8.45 -11.26
C ALA A 118 0.83 -8.33 -10.02
N ALA A 119 -0.39 -7.81 -10.20
CA ALA A 119 -1.36 -7.68 -9.11
C ALA A 119 -1.78 -9.06 -8.57
N VAL A 120 -2.12 -10.01 -9.44
CA VAL A 120 -2.50 -11.38 -9.04
C VAL A 120 -1.33 -12.08 -8.34
N ALA A 121 -0.10 -11.95 -8.84
CA ALA A 121 1.08 -12.51 -8.21
C ALA A 121 1.32 -11.92 -6.82
N CYS A 122 1.23 -10.59 -6.67
CA CYS A 122 1.44 -9.92 -5.39
C CYS A 122 0.33 -10.26 -4.37
N ILE A 123 -0.94 -10.21 -4.78
CA ILE A 123 -2.07 -10.57 -3.91
C ILE A 123 -1.93 -12.03 -3.47
N SER A 124 -1.61 -12.94 -4.39
CA SER A 124 -1.45 -14.37 -4.08
C SER A 124 -0.30 -14.60 -3.10
N LEU A 125 0.84 -13.92 -3.28
CA LEU A 125 1.98 -13.99 -2.36
C LEU A 125 1.60 -13.52 -0.96
N ILE A 126 0.90 -12.39 -0.84
CA ILE A 126 0.47 -11.85 0.46
C ILE A 126 -0.56 -12.76 1.12
N VAL A 127 -1.58 -13.22 0.38
CA VAL A 127 -2.63 -14.11 0.89
C VAL A 127 -2.04 -15.44 1.34
N TRP A 128 -1.14 -16.02 0.55
CA TRP A 128 -0.44 -17.25 0.89
C TRP A 128 0.40 -17.09 2.16
N TYR A 129 1.16 -16.00 2.28
CA TYR A 129 1.91 -15.69 3.49
C TYR A 129 1.00 -15.55 4.72
N LEU A 130 -0.10 -14.81 4.59
CA LEU A 130 -1.06 -14.61 5.69
C LEU A 130 -1.75 -15.89 6.12
N GLN A 131 -1.94 -16.86 5.22
CA GLN A 131 -2.54 -18.15 5.56
C GLN A 131 -1.74 -18.93 6.61
N PHE A 132 -0.42 -18.76 6.67
CA PHE A 132 0.44 -19.38 7.69
C PHE A 132 0.56 -18.56 8.96
N VAL A 133 0.47 -17.24 8.83
CA VAL A 133 0.67 -16.30 9.95
C VAL A 133 -0.59 -16.12 10.79
N VAL A 134 -1.74 -16.17 10.16
CA VAL A 134 -3.03 -15.81 10.76
C VAL A 134 -3.82 -17.09 11.09
N VAL A 135 -4.11 -17.28 12.38
CA VAL A 135 -4.90 -18.41 12.91
C VAL A 135 -6.31 -18.51 12.29
N LYS A 136 -6.97 -17.38 11.99
CA LYS A 136 -8.35 -17.36 11.45
C LYS A 136 -8.37 -17.17 9.94
N ARG A 137 -8.89 -18.16 9.20
CA ARG A 137 -9.05 -18.08 7.73
C ARG A 137 -9.94 -16.92 7.27
N SER A 138 -10.93 -16.53 8.07
CA SER A 138 -11.80 -15.38 7.74
C SER A 138 -11.02 -14.06 7.63
N ALA A 139 -9.96 -13.89 8.43
CA ALA A 139 -9.12 -12.71 8.40
C ALA A 139 -8.27 -12.64 7.12
N VAL A 140 -7.75 -13.79 6.69
CA VAL A 140 -6.97 -13.91 5.45
C VAL A 140 -7.83 -13.55 4.24
N LEU A 141 -9.06 -14.05 4.19
CA LEU A 141 -10.02 -13.70 3.14
C LEU A 141 -10.39 -12.21 3.17
N PHE A 142 -10.62 -11.64 4.36
CA PHE A 142 -10.93 -10.22 4.49
C PHE A 142 -9.78 -9.34 3.99
N ILE A 143 -8.54 -9.61 4.42
CA ILE A 143 -7.36 -8.85 4.00
C ILE A 143 -7.12 -9.02 2.50
N GLY A 144 -7.25 -10.25 1.96
CA GLY A 144 -7.11 -10.52 0.54
C GLY A 144 -8.16 -9.79 -0.32
N ALA A 145 -9.42 -9.76 0.12
CA ALA A 145 -10.48 -9.01 -0.55
C ALA A 145 -10.20 -7.50 -0.55
N LEU A 146 -9.68 -6.97 0.56
CA LEU A 146 -9.36 -5.55 0.67
C LEU A 146 -8.13 -5.16 -0.17
N LEU A 147 -7.12 -6.02 -0.25
CA LEU A 147 -5.99 -5.87 -1.17
C LEU A 147 -6.47 -5.87 -2.62
N MET A 148 -7.32 -6.82 -3.01
CA MET A 148 -7.92 -6.87 -4.34
C MET A 148 -8.66 -5.57 -4.66
N LEU A 149 -9.48 -5.07 -3.72
CA LEU A 149 -10.16 -3.78 -3.86
C LEU A 149 -9.16 -2.63 -4.05
N GLY A 150 -8.06 -2.61 -3.28
CA GLY A 150 -7.00 -1.61 -3.40
C GLY A 150 -6.33 -1.60 -4.78
N TYR A 151 -6.05 -2.77 -5.35
CA TYR A 151 -5.51 -2.89 -6.71
C TYR A 151 -6.55 -2.48 -7.77
N ILE A 152 -7.82 -2.86 -7.63
CA ILE A 152 -8.88 -2.43 -8.55
C ILE A 152 -9.01 -0.89 -8.55
N VAL A 153 -9.01 -0.30 -7.37
CA VAL A 153 -9.00 1.16 -7.20
C VAL A 153 -7.80 1.78 -7.91
N MET A 154 -6.59 1.28 -7.68
CA MET A 154 -5.37 1.78 -8.32
C MET A 154 -5.50 1.71 -9.85
N PHE A 155 -6.01 0.60 -10.38
CA PHE A 155 -6.26 0.44 -11.81
C PHE A 155 -7.21 1.51 -12.36
N VAL A 156 -8.31 1.80 -11.67
CA VAL A 156 -9.25 2.86 -12.04
C VAL A 156 -8.58 4.23 -12.04
N LEU A 157 -7.80 4.55 -11.00
CA LEU A 157 -7.06 5.81 -10.91
C LEU A 157 -6.09 6.00 -12.08
N LEU A 158 -5.45 4.92 -12.53
CA LEU A 158 -4.50 4.94 -13.65
C LEU A 158 -5.17 5.14 -15.00
N ARG A 159 -6.39 4.61 -15.18
CA ARG A 159 -7.14 4.69 -16.43
C ARG A 159 -7.82 6.05 -16.66
N LEU A 160 -8.05 6.82 -15.60
CA LEU A 160 -8.77 8.10 -15.63
C LEU A 160 -7.86 9.28 -15.24
N PRO A 161 -6.89 9.68 -16.10
CA PRO A 161 -5.96 10.77 -15.80
C PRO A 161 -6.64 12.11 -15.51
N VAL A 162 -7.71 12.41 -16.24
CA VAL A 162 -8.41 13.69 -16.13
C VAL A 162 -9.24 13.78 -14.83
N TYR A 163 -9.64 12.63 -14.27
CA TYR A 163 -10.47 12.55 -13.07
C TYR A 163 -9.69 12.11 -11.82
N SER A 164 -8.36 12.04 -11.88
CA SER A 164 -7.56 11.51 -10.77
C SER A 164 -7.76 12.28 -9.45
N LEU A 165 -7.96 13.60 -9.52
CA LEU A 165 -8.21 14.43 -8.33
C LEU A 165 -9.60 14.14 -7.72
N LEU A 166 -10.62 13.97 -8.56
CA LEU A 166 -11.98 13.67 -8.15
C LEU A 166 -12.07 12.27 -7.53
N LEU A 167 -11.54 11.25 -8.21
CA LEU A 167 -11.49 9.88 -7.71
C LEU A 167 -10.69 9.78 -6.42
N GLY A 168 -9.54 10.45 -6.35
CA GLY A 168 -8.71 10.48 -5.14
C GLY A 168 -9.42 11.10 -3.95
N SER A 169 -10.10 12.24 -4.13
CA SER A 169 -10.83 12.90 -3.05
C SER A 169 -12.04 12.10 -2.57
N ILE A 170 -12.84 11.53 -3.48
CA ILE A 170 -13.95 10.63 -3.13
C ILE A 170 -13.43 9.42 -2.35
N LEU A 171 -12.31 8.83 -2.79
CA LEU A 171 -11.73 7.67 -2.12
C LEU A 171 -11.27 7.98 -0.70
N VAL A 172 -10.55 9.09 -0.51
CA VAL A 172 -10.11 9.53 0.82
C VAL A 172 -11.32 9.85 1.70
N PHE A 173 -12.36 10.46 1.14
CA PHE A 173 -13.61 10.74 1.87
C PHE A 173 -14.30 9.45 2.35
N VAL A 174 -14.48 8.46 1.46
CA VAL A 174 -15.08 7.16 1.81
C VAL A 174 -14.22 6.41 2.82
N ALA A 175 -12.89 6.43 2.65
CA ALA A 175 -11.97 5.81 3.60
C ALA A 175 -12.10 6.45 4.98
N LEU A 176 -12.14 7.79 5.06
CA LEU A 176 -12.34 8.51 6.32
C LEU A 176 -13.69 8.17 6.95
N ALA A 177 -14.77 8.16 6.17
CA ALA A 177 -16.10 7.78 6.66
C ALA A 177 -16.13 6.34 7.21
N ALA A 178 -15.48 5.39 6.53
CA ALA A 178 -15.35 4.02 6.99
C ALA A 178 -14.56 3.93 8.31
N VAL A 179 -13.46 4.68 8.43
CA VAL A 179 -12.70 4.79 9.68
C VAL A 179 -13.57 5.32 10.81
N MET A 180 -14.27 6.45 10.61
CA MET A 180 -15.15 7.05 11.61
C MET A 180 -16.27 6.09 12.04
N TYR A 181 -16.82 5.31 11.11
CA TYR A 181 -17.83 4.31 11.41
C TYR A 181 -17.26 3.16 12.25
N LEU A 182 -16.10 2.62 11.88
CA LEU A 182 -15.46 1.51 12.58
C LEU A 182 -14.96 1.90 13.98
N THR A 183 -14.52 3.14 14.17
CA THR A 183 -14.02 3.62 15.48
C THR A 183 -15.12 4.03 16.46
N ARG A 184 -16.39 4.08 16.03
CA ARG A 184 -17.51 4.59 16.84
C ARG A 184 -17.67 3.92 18.21
N HIS A 185 -17.31 2.64 18.31
CA HIS A 185 -17.47 1.84 19.53
C HIS A 185 -16.17 1.59 20.27
N VAL A 186 -15.08 2.28 19.91
CA VAL A 186 -13.79 2.01 20.53
C VAL A 186 -13.55 2.99 21.67
N ASP A 187 -13.42 2.42 22.87
CA ASP A 187 -13.29 3.16 24.12
C ASP A 187 -11.84 3.63 24.30
N TRP A 188 -11.56 4.87 23.91
CA TRP A 188 -10.22 5.46 24.01
C TRP A 188 -9.85 5.83 25.44
N TYR A 189 -10.84 6.08 26.30
CA TYR A 189 -10.58 6.49 27.68
C TYR A 189 -10.09 5.34 28.55
N SER A 190 -10.61 4.11 28.34
CA SER A 190 -10.14 2.94 29.09
C SER A 190 -8.66 2.60 28.87
N LEU A 191 -8.06 3.06 27.76
CA LEU A 191 -6.65 2.83 27.42
C LEU A 191 -5.70 3.85 28.08
N ILE A 192 -6.23 4.99 28.54
CA ILE A 192 -5.46 6.05 29.21
C ILE A 192 -5.37 5.73 30.71
N ASP A 193 -6.48 5.32 31.33
CA ASP A 193 -6.55 5.03 32.76
C ASP A 193 -5.66 3.85 33.21
N GLU A 194 -5.46 2.83 32.37
CA GLU A 194 -4.55 1.70 32.68
C GLU A 194 -3.07 2.14 32.75
N ASN A 195 -2.71 3.21 32.04
CA ASN A 195 -1.34 3.73 32.01
C ASN A 195 -1.04 4.64 33.21
N ASP A 196 -2.02 5.42 33.68
CA ASP A 196 -1.89 6.24 34.90
C ASP A 196 -1.95 5.39 36.17
N SER A 197 -2.80 4.35 36.22
CA SER A 197 -2.83 3.38 37.31
C SER A 197 -1.47 2.71 37.53
N LYS A 198 -0.76 2.32 36.46
CA LYS A 198 0.58 1.74 36.58
C LYS A 198 1.64 2.74 37.02
N MET A 199 1.52 4.03 36.66
CA MET A 199 2.49 5.05 37.08
C MET A 199 2.32 5.46 38.54
N VAL A 200 1.08 5.48 39.06
CA VAL A 200 0.82 5.76 40.48
C VAL A 200 1.32 4.63 41.37
N VAL A 201 1.09 3.36 41.02
CA VAL A 201 1.53 2.21 41.82
C VAL A 201 3.06 2.09 41.85
N THR A 202 3.77 2.44 40.78
CA THR A 202 5.25 2.40 40.76
C THR A 202 5.91 3.54 41.54
N HIS A 203 5.17 4.60 41.87
CA HIS A 203 5.73 5.75 42.59
C HIS A 203 5.61 5.65 44.11
N ASP A 204 4.72 4.78 44.62
CA ASP A 204 4.51 4.53 46.06
C ASP A 204 5.39 3.38 46.62
N GLU A 205 6.09 2.61 45.77
CA GLU A 205 6.95 1.49 46.18
C GLU A 205 8.46 1.82 46.24
N ASN A 206 8.85 3.09 46.14
CA ASN A 206 10.25 3.56 46.19
C ASN A 206 10.43 4.70 47.20
#